data_AF-A0A9X8UJX2-F1
#
_entry.id   AF-A0A9X8UJX2-F1
#
_cell.length_a   1.000
_cell.length_b   1.000
_cell.length_c   1.000
_cell.angle_alpha   90.00
_cell.angle_beta   90.00
_cell.angle_gamma   90.00
#
_symmetry.space_group_name_H-M   'P 1'
#
loop_
_entity.id
_entity.type
_entity.pdbx_description
1 polymer ?
#
loop_
_entity_poly.entity_id
_entity_poly.type
_entity_poly.pdbx_seq_one_letter_code
_entity_poly.pdbx_strand_id
1 'polypeptide(L)'
;MGRFYISLALLAAILGVCTFSLHQYSTAAEEMTAQLDRIEQAALSGEAGPDKLSEMCRLYGEQWEDREERLLRFIRHPQLDEITSLTAELQYLATDDSPSHLLASIERIKVNIKKIGTAEFFNG
;
A
#
# COMPACT_ATOMS: atom_id res chain seq x y z
N MET A 1 36.88 -26.27 2.03
CA MET A 1 36.95 -24.88 2.54
C MET A 1 36.29 -23.89 1.60
N GLY A 2 36.75 -23.68 0.35
CA GLY A 2 36.15 -22.69 -0.58
C GLY A 2 34.64 -22.85 -0.87
N ARG A 3 34.16 -24.11 -0.92
CA ARG A 3 32.72 -24.42 -1.09
C ARG A 3 31.85 -23.92 0.06
N PHE A 4 32.40 -23.87 1.28
CA PHE A 4 31.69 -23.42 2.48
C PHE A 4 31.51 -21.90 2.49
N TYR A 5 32.53 -21.15 2.06
CA TYR A 5 32.44 -19.70 1.91
C TYR A 5 31.47 -19.27 0.81
N ILE A 6 31.42 -20.02 -0.30
CA ILE A 6 30.44 -19.76 -1.37
C ILE A 6 29.01 -19.98 -0.87
N SER A 7 28.76 -21.08 -0.14
CA SER A 7 27.45 -21.33 0.46
C SER A 7 27.07 -20.25 1.49
N LEU A 8 28.02 -19.81 2.32
CA LEU A 8 27.80 -18.74 3.29
C LEU A 8 27.51 -17.40 2.60
N ALA A 9 28.22 -17.08 1.52
CA ALA A 9 28.00 -15.87 0.73
C ALA A 9 26.63 -15.88 0.03
N LEU A 10 26.21 -17.02 -0.52
CA LEU A 10 24.87 -17.17 -1.08
C LEU A 10 23.78 -17.00 -0.04
N LEU A 11 23.96 -17.58 1.15
CA LEU A 11 23.00 -17.46 2.25
C LEU A 11 22.90 -16.02 2.75
N ALA A 12 24.03 -15.32 2.89
CA ALA A 12 24.06 -13.90 3.21
C ALA A 12 23.40 -13.03 2.13
N ALA A 13 23.60 -13.34 0.84
CA ALA A 13 22.96 -12.62 -0.25
C ALA A 13 21.44 -12.81 -0.25
N ILE A 14 20.95 -14.03 -0.03
CA ILE A 14 19.52 -14.32 0.07
C ILE A 14 18.91 -13.55 1.25
N LEU A 15 19.52 -13.63 2.43
CA LEU A 15 19.06 -12.90 3.61
C LEU A 15 19.05 -11.38 3.38
N GLY A 16 20.07 -10.84 2.72
CA GLY A 16 20.14 -9.44 2.35
C GLY A 16 18.99 -9.02 1.43
N VAL A 17 18.69 -9.82 0.40
CA VAL A 17 17.56 -9.55 -0.52
C VAL A 17 16.21 -9.65 0.21
N CYS A 18 16.02 -10.64 1.08
CA CYS A 18 14.80 -10.79 1.87
C CYS A 18 14.59 -9.60 2.80
N THR A 19 15.64 -9.18 3.52
CA THR A 19 15.56 -8.06 4.48
C THR A 19 15.33 -6.74 3.74
N PHE A 20 15.99 -6.54 2.60
CA PHE A 20 15.80 -5.36 1.77
C PHE A 20 14.39 -5.28 1.18
N SER A 21 13.84 -6.40 0.70
CA SER A 21 12.48 -6.45 0.17
C SER A 21 11.45 -6.15 1.26
N LEU A 22 11.62 -6.74 2.45
CA LEU A 22 10.77 -6.48 3.61
C LEU A 22 10.82 -5.01 4.05
N HIS A 23 12.01 -4.41 4.05
CA HIS A 23 12.16 -3.00 4.43
C HIS A 23 11.48 -2.08 3.40
N GLN A 24 11.64 -2.35 2.10
CA GLN A 24 10.95 -1.61 1.05
C GLN A 24 9.43 -1.70 1.17
N TYR A 25 8.90 -2.90 1.45
CA TYR A 25 7.47 -3.08 1.69
C TYR A 25 6.98 -2.26 2.88
N SER A 26 7.69 -2.34 4.02
CA SER A 26 7.31 -1.61 5.24
C SER A 26 7.27 -0.11 5.01
N THR A 27 8.29 0.47 4.36
CA THR A 27 8.34 1.91 4.09
C THR A 27 7.23 2.32 3.12
N ALA A 28 6.98 1.54 2.07
CA ALA A 28 5.90 1.84 1.12
C ALA A 28 4.53 1.77 1.79
N ALA A 29 4.28 0.74 2.61
CA ALA A 29 3.02 0.58 3.35
C ALA A 29 2.76 1.74 4.32
N GLU A 30 3.79 2.19 5.03
CA GLU A 30 3.71 3.33 5.95
C GLU A 30 3.39 4.64 5.21
N GLU A 31 4.09 4.91 4.10
CA GLU A 31 3.87 6.10 3.28
C GLU A 31 2.45 6.12 2.69
N MET A 32 1.98 4.98 2.19
CA MET A 32 0.64 4.82 1.63
C MET A 32 -0.46 5.01 2.68
N THR A 33 -0.27 4.45 3.88
CA THR A 33 -1.21 4.61 4.98
C THR A 33 -1.26 6.06 5.44
N ALA A 34 -0.12 6.73 5.53
CA ALA A 34 -0.05 8.14 5.90
C ALA A 34 -0.74 9.07 4.88
N GLN A 35 -0.71 8.73 3.58
CA GLN A 35 -1.46 9.49 2.57
C GLN A 35 -2.98 9.28 2.71
N LEU A 36 -3.41 8.04 2.96
CA LEU A 36 -4.81 7.74 3.26
C LEU A 36 -5.30 8.47 4.52
N ASP A 37 -4.49 8.53 5.58
CA ASP A 37 -4.80 9.29 6.79
C ASP A 37 -5.02 10.78 6.50
N ARG A 38 -4.23 11.37 5.59
CA ARG A 38 -4.42 12.77 5.17
C ARG A 38 -5.71 12.97 4.40
N ILE A 39 -6.08 12.03 3.52
CA ILE A 39 -7.37 12.06 2.80
C ILE A 39 -8.52 11.93 3.80
N GLU A 40 -8.41 11.01 4.75
CA GLU A 40 -9.40 10.81 5.81
C GLU A 40 -9.58 12.08 6.65
N GLN A 41 -8.49 12.70 7.10
CA GLN A 41 -8.54 13.94 7.88
C GLN A 41 -9.15 15.09 7.08
N ALA A 42 -8.81 15.22 5.80
CA ALA A 42 -9.37 16.24 4.91
C ALA A 42 -10.88 16.05 4.69
N ALA A 43 -11.35 14.81 4.60
CA ALA A 43 -12.77 14.48 4.49
C ALA A 43 -13.52 14.76 5.80
N LEU A 44 -12.91 14.44 6.96
CA LEU A 44 -13.52 14.63 8.28
C LEU A 44 -13.55 16.10 8.72
N SER A 45 -12.53 16.89 8.39
CA SER A 45 -12.47 18.30 8.78
C SER A 45 -13.39 19.18 7.93
N GLY A 46 -13.80 18.70 6.75
CA GLY A 46 -14.56 19.49 5.77
C GLY A 46 -13.78 20.69 5.21
N GLU A 47 -12.48 20.81 5.52
CA GLU A 47 -11.63 21.91 5.05
C GLU A 47 -11.27 21.75 3.56
N ALA A 48 -11.31 20.52 3.05
CA ALA A 48 -11.17 20.24 1.64
C ALA A 48 -12.57 20.14 1.00
N GLY A 49 -12.87 21.05 0.06
CA GLY A 49 -14.01 20.87 -0.83
C GLY A 49 -13.87 19.61 -1.70
N PRO A 50 -14.96 19.13 -2.30
CA PRO A 50 -15.00 17.87 -3.07
C PRO A 50 -13.93 17.79 -4.16
N ASP A 51 -13.66 18.91 -4.86
CA ASP A 51 -12.63 18.97 -5.91
C ASP A 51 -11.22 18.66 -5.38
N LYS A 52 -10.88 19.18 -4.19
CA LYS A 52 -9.57 18.97 -3.56
C LYS A 52 -9.44 17.54 -3.04
N LEU A 53 -10.52 16.99 -2.51
CA LEU A 53 -10.57 15.61 -2.03
C LEU A 53 -10.44 14.62 -3.19
N SER A 54 -11.16 14.86 -4.29
CA SER A 54 -11.04 14.10 -5.54
C SER A 54 -9.62 14.14 -6.10
N GLU A 55 -8.98 15.32 -6.13
CA GLU A 55 -7.59 15.45 -6.59
C GLU A 55 -6.61 14.67 -5.71
N MET A 56 -6.78 14.71 -4.39
CA MET A 56 -5.96 13.91 -3.48
C MET A 56 -6.14 12.40 -3.69
N CYS A 57 -7.37 11.94 -3.93
CA CYS A 57 -7.65 10.55 -4.28
C CYS A 57 -7.06 10.16 -5.63
N ARG A 58 -7.10 11.04 -6.63
CA ARG A 58 -6.48 10.83 -7.94
C ARG A 58 -4.95 10.66 -7.82
N LEU A 59 -4.29 11.57 -7.11
CA LEU A 59 -2.85 11.51 -6.86
C LEU A 59 -2.44 10.26 -6.07
N TYR A 60 -3.29 9.80 -5.16
CA TYR A 60 -3.07 8.54 -4.46
C TYR A 60 -3.19 7.34 -5.42
N GLY A 61 -4.18 7.35 -6.32
CA GLY A 61 -4.36 6.32 -7.35
C GLY A 61 -3.18 6.21 -8.31
N GLU A 62 -2.67 7.33 -8.82
CA GLU A 62 -1.47 7.34 -9.69
C GLU A 62 -0.25 6.75 -8.97
N GLN A 63 -0.05 7.11 -7.71
CA GLN A 63 1.04 6.55 -6.92
C GLN A 63 0.84 5.07 -6.58
N TRP A 64 -0.41 4.62 -6.45
CA TRP A 64 -0.71 3.21 -6.26
C TRP A 64 -0.35 2.42 -7.50
N GLU A 65 -0.72 2.86 -8.70
CA GLU A 65 -0.40 2.19 -9.96
C GLU A 65 1.12 1.98 -10.13
N ASP A 66 1.92 3.02 -9.88
CA ASP A 66 3.39 2.93 -9.89
C ASP A 66 3.94 1.93 -8.86
N ARG A 67 3.30 1.81 -7.70
CA ARG A 67 3.74 0.92 -6.60
C ARG A 67 3.25 -0.51 -6.80
N GLU A 68 2.06 -0.70 -7.33
CA GLU A 68 1.44 -1.99 -7.63
C GLU A 68 2.30 -2.80 -8.59
N GLU A 69 2.81 -2.18 -9.65
CA GLU A 69 3.70 -2.86 -10.62
C GLU A 69 4.96 -3.43 -9.94
N ARG A 70 5.49 -2.71 -8.94
CA ARG A 70 6.63 -3.16 -8.14
C ARG A 70 6.23 -4.28 -7.18
N LEU A 71 5.08 -4.16 -6.50
CA LEU A 71 4.60 -5.12 -5.52
C LEU A 71 4.16 -6.45 -6.16
N LEU A 72 3.50 -6.42 -7.32
CA LEU A 72 3.09 -7.61 -8.10
C LEU A 72 4.27 -8.50 -8.49
N ARG A 73 5.48 -7.94 -8.57
CA ARG A 73 6.70 -8.68 -8.89
C ARG A 73 7.17 -9.58 -7.73
N PHE A 74 6.78 -9.25 -6.50
CA PHE A 74 7.19 -9.98 -5.29
C PHE A 74 6.03 -10.72 -4.64
N ILE A 75 4.80 -10.21 -4.78
CA ILE A 75 3.63 -10.67 -4.04
C ILE A 75 2.45 -10.81 -5.01
N ARG A 76 2.04 -12.03 -5.37
CA ARG A 76 0.71 -12.28 -5.96
C ARG A 76 -0.28 -12.55 -4.85
N HIS A 77 -0.85 -11.49 -4.29
CA HIS A 77 -1.89 -11.59 -3.28
C HIS A 77 -3.20 -11.01 -3.83
N PRO A 78 -4.35 -11.72 -3.71
CA PRO A 78 -5.67 -11.19 -4.09
C PRO A 78 -6.03 -9.88 -3.37
N GLN A 79 -5.35 -9.58 -2.26
CA GLN A 79 -5.46 -8.33 -1.52
C GLN A 79 -4.92 -7.13 -2.32
N LEU A 80 -3.93 -7.31 -3.21
CA LEU A 80 -3.46 -6.23 -4.09
C LEU A 80 -4.56 -5.85 -5.08
N ASP A 81 -5.16 -6.84 -5.75
CA ASP A 81 -6.27 -6.62 -6.68
C ASP A 81 -7.44 -5.91 -5.98
N GLU A 82 -7.72 -6.27 -4.73
CA GLU A 82 -8.76 -5.63 -3.91
C GLU A 82 -8.41 -4.16 -3.59
N ILE A 83 -7.15 -3.87 -3.26
CA ILE A 83 -6.71 -2.48 -3.04
C ILE A 83 -6.80 -1.68 -4.34
N THR A 84 -6.44 -2.25 -5.49
CA THR A 84 -6.55 -1.60 -6.80
C THR A 84 -7.98 -1.22 -7.13
N SER A 85 -8.93 -2.13 -6.91
CA SER A 85 -10.37 -1.84 -7.08
C SER A 85 -10.83 -0.71 -6.16
N LEU A 86 -10.52 -0.80 -4.87
CA LEU A 86 -10.92 0.21 -3.88
C LEU A 86 -10.30 1.59 -4.18
N THR A 87 -9.06 1.60 -4.66
CA THR A 87 -8.32 2.83 -4.99
C THR A 87 -8.93 3.54 -6.20
N ALA A 88 -9.33 2.78 -7.22
CA ALA A 88 -10.04 3.32 -8.38
C ALA A 88 -11.41 3.94 -8.00
N GLU A 89 -12.07 3.40 -6.98
CA GLU A 89 -13.34 3.92 -6.47
C GLU A 89 -13.19 5.21 -5.64
N LEU A 90 -12.02 5.45 -5.00
CA LEU A 90 -11.82 6.60 -4.10
C LEU A 90 -12.12 7.94 -4.75
N GLN A 91 -11.71 8.14 -6.01
CA GLN A 91 -11.94 9.40 -6.71
C GLN A 91 -13.43 9.69 -6.92
N TYR A 92 -14.20 8.66 -7.26
CA TYR A 92 -15.65 8.78 -7.43
C TYR A 92 -16.32 9.08 -6.08
N LEU A 93 -15.93 8.36 -5.03
CA LEU A 93 -16.48 8.53 -3.68
C LEU A 93 -16.12 9.88 -3.05
N ALA A 94 -15.01 10.49 -3.44
CA ALA A 94 -14.61 11.81 -2.98
C ALA A 94 -15.47 12.95 -3.53
N THR A 95 -16.24 12.69 -4.60
CA THR A 95 -17.17 13.65 -5.20
C THR A 95 -18.60 13.43 -4.68
N ASP A 96 -18.85 12.33 -3.97
CA ASP A 96 -20.17 11.99 -3.41
C ASP A 96 -20.48 12.83 -2.17
N ASP A 97 -21.75 13.13 -1.96
CA ASP A 97 -22.22 14.06 -0.91
C ASP A 97 -22.06 13.46 0.51
N SER A 98 -21.75 12.16 0.61
CA SER A 98 -21.53 11.44 1.87
C SER A 98 -20.08 10.98 2.02
N PRO A 99 -19.29 11.61 2.91
CA PRO A 99 -17.91 11.18 3.17
C PRO A 99 -17.83 9.78 3.80
N SER A 100 -18.95 9.24 4.31
CA SER A 100 -19.00 7.94 4.97
C SER A 100 -18.54 6.78 4.07
N HIS A 101 -18.89 6.81 2.78
CA HIS A 101 -18.47 5.78 1.82
C HIS A 101 -16.98 5.87 1.48
N LEU A 102 -16.46 7.09 1.36
CA LEU A 102 -15.04 7.33 1.17
C LEU A 102 -14.23 6.81 2.36
N LEU A 103 -14.62 7.18 3.58
CA LEU A 103 -13.95 6.77 4.82
C LEU A 103 -13.94 5.24 4.99
N ALA A 104 -15.07 4.58 4.70
CA ALA A 104 -15.15 3.12 4.75
C ALA A 104 -14.21 2.45 3.73
N SER A 105 -14.06 3.02 2.54
CA SER A 105 -13.17 2.51 1.50
C SER A 105 -11.69 2.71 1.86
N ILE A 106 -11.35 3.88 2.42
CA ILE A 106 -10.03 4.16 2.98
C ILE A 106 -9.66 3.13 4.05
N GLU A 107 -10.55 2.87 5.00
CA GLU A 107 -10.30 1.89 6.06
C GLU A 107 -10.08 0.47 5.51
N ARG A 108 -10.86 0.06 4.50
CA ARG A 108 -10.68 -1.24 3.83
C ARG A 108 -9.30 -1.34 3.18
N ILE A 109 -8.82 -0.29 2.53
CA ILE A 109 -7.49 -0.27 1.94
C ILE A 109 -6.42 -0.45 3.02
N LYS A 110 -6.49 0.31 4.13
CA LYS A 110 -5.55 0.19 5.26
C LYS A 110 -5.53 -1.22 5.84
N VAL A 111 -6.70 -1.84 6.00
CA VAL A 111 -6.83 -3.22 6.47
C VAL A 111 -6.16 -4.19 5.51
N ASN A 112 -6.34 -4.03 4.20
CA ASN A 112 -5.71 -4.91 3.21
C ASN A 112 -4.19 -4.74 3.15
N ILE A 113 -3.67 -3.51 3.25
CA ILE A 113 -2.23 -3.25 3.40
C ILE A 113 -1.66 -3.96 4.65
N LYS A 114 -2.38 -3.87 5.79
CA LYS A 114 -1.96 -4.55 7.02
C LYS A 114 -1.98 -6.07 6.91
N LYS A 115 -2.98 -6.63 6.21
CA LYS A 115 -3.07 -8.08 5.97
C LYS A 115 -1.91 -8.59 5.13
N ILE A 116 -1.50 -7.86 4.08
CA ILE A 116 -0.33 -8.23 3.26
C ILE A 116 0.92 -8.24 4.14
N GLY A 117 1.16 -7.20 4.95
CA GLY A 117 2.32 -7.16 5.86
C GLY A 117 2.32 -8.29 6.89
N THR A 118 1.14 -8.67 7.41
CA THR A 118 1.02 -9.81 8.34
C THR A 118 1.30 -11.14 7.63
N ALA A 119 0.79 -11.32 6.41
CA ALA A 119 1.02 -12.55 5.63
C ALA A 119 2.50 -12.73 5.28
N GLU A 120 3.23 -11.65 5.00
CA GLU A 120 4.68 -11.69 4.78
C GLU A 120 5.46 -11.98 6.06
N PHE A 121 5.04 -11.43 7.21
CA PHE A 121 5.73 -11.65 8.49
C PHE A 121 5.58 -13.08 9.03
N PHE A 122 4.49 -13.77 8.71
CA PHE A 122 4.22 -15.14 9.18
C PHE A 122 4.66 -16.24 8.20
N ASN A 123 4.95 -15.91 6.94
CA ASN A 123 5.50 -16.86 5.95
C ASN A 123 7.03 -16.75 5.77
N GLY A 124 7.69 -15.84 6.50
CA GLY A 124 9.15 -15.67 6.51
C GLY A 124 9.87 -16.53 7.53
#